data_AF-A0A914VC87-F1
#
_entry.id   AF-A0A914VC87-F1
#
_cell.length_a   1.000
_cell.length_b   1.000
_cell.length_c   1.000
_cell.angle_alpha   90.00
_cell.angle_beta   90.00
_cell.angle_gamma   90.00
#
_symmetry.space_group_name_H-M   'P 1'
#
loop_
_entity.id
_entity.type
_entity.pdbx_description
1 polymer ?
#
loop_
_entity_poly.entity_id
_entity_poly.type
_entity_poly.pdbx_seq_one_letter_code
_entity_poly.pdbx_strand_id
1 'polypeptide(L)'
;MLFILADRNKPRDADMIDRLVSAKISDAAADPALHDLVRRHMKNFPKTFQLTTLASVNGYPHYRQSDNFTATVGRHTVDSRWVVPYNAYLLRQYDAHINVEICASVKSIKYLFKYVYKGHDRANVELRQSARGEYDEISMFLDARYVSLSEAIWRLLEFRLHGQSHTIIRLPIHLPNFQSVFFIEGREQEAL
;
A
#
# COMPACT_ATOMS: atom_id res chain seq x y z
N MET A 1 -5.16 3.82 -0.86
CA MET A 1 -6.12 4.94 -0.95
C MET A 1 -7.48 4.38 -1.34
N LEU A 2 -8.58 4.97 -0.87
CA LEU A 2 -9.95 4.58 -1.24
C LEU A 2 -10.65 5.81 -1.83
N PHE A 3 -11.33 5.64 -2.97
CA PHE A 3 -12.16 6.67 -3.58
C PHE A 3 -13.63 6.24 -3.50
N ILE A 4 -14.45 7.02 -2.80
CA ILE A 4 -15.90 6.83 -2.77
C ILE A 4 -16.52 7.79 -3.80
N LEU A 5 -16.97 7.25 -4.92
CA LEU A 5 -17.61 8.03 -5.98
C LEU A 5 -19.07 8.33 -5.63
N ALA A 6 -19.53 9.55 -5.91
CA ALA A 6 -20.94 9.92 -5.84
C ALA A 6 -21.78 9.04 -6.79
N ASP A 7 -23.05 8.78 -6.48
CA ASP A 7 -23.88 7.76 -7.18
C ASP A 7 -24.05 7.97 -8.68
N ARG A 8 -23.97 9.22 -9.15
CA ARG A 8 -23.97 9.58 -10.58
C ARG A 8 -22.66 9.24 -11.31
N ASN A 9 -21.56 9.10 -10.58
CA ASN A 9 -20.21 8.81 -11.10
C ASN A 9 -19.78 7.35 -10.90
N LYS A 10 -20.56 6.54 -10.17
CA LYS A 10 -20.27 5.11 -9.98
C LYS A 10 -20.41 4.38 -11.33
N PRO A 11 -19.39 3.66 -11.83
CA PRO A 11 -19.51 2.88 -13.05
C PRO A 11 -20.51 1.73 -12.87
N ARG A 12 -21.42 1.54 -13.81
CA ARG A 12 -22.52 0.54 -13.72
C ARG A 12 -22.46 -0.54 -14.80
N ASP A 13 -21.66 -0.30 -15.85
CA ASP A 13 -21.46 -1.18 -17.00
C ASP A 13 -19.97 -1.38 -17.29
N ALA A 14 -19.66 -2.29 -18.21
CA ALA A 14 -18.29 -2.65 -18.58
C ALA A 14 -17.53 -1.50 -19.27
N ASP A 15 -18.19 -0.67 -20.07
CA ASP A 15 -17.54 0.42 -20.82
C ASP A 15 -17.15 1.59 -19.92
N MET A 16 -17.96 1.90 -18.89
CA MET A 16 -17.58 2.83 -17.83
C MET A 16 -16.39 2.30 -17.01
N ILE A 17 -16.30 0.99 -16.76
CA ILE A 17 -15.14 0.40 -16.08
C ILE A 17 -13.90 0.50 -16.96
N ASP A 18 -13.97 0.10 -18.22
CA ASP A 18 -12.83 0.11 -19.17
C ASP A 18 -12.25 1.51 -19.44
N ARG A 19 -13.09 2.56 -19.36
CA ARG A 19 -12.65 3.97 -19.42
C ARG A 19 -11.88 4.41 -18.18
N LEU A 20 -12.12 3.78 -17.03
CA LEU A 20 -11.50 4.12 -15.74
C LEU A 20 -10.30 3.22 -15.41
N VAL A 21 -10.33 1.95 -15.80
CA VAL A 21 -9.32 0.93 -15.49
C VAL A 21 -9.06 0.09 -16.73
N SER A 22 -7.78 -0.06 -17.08
CA SER A 22 -7.32 -0.93 -18.16
C SER A 22 -6.35 -1.98 -17.62
N ALA A 23 -6.42 -3.19 -18.17
CA ALA A 23 -5.50 -4.30 -17.86
C ALA A 23 -4.83 -4.84 -19.13
N LYS A 24 -4.54 -3.94 -20.08
CA LYS A 24 -3.97 -4.23 -21.41
C LYS A 24 -2.71 -3.41 -21.67
N ILE A 25 -1.83 -3.95 -22.51
CA ILE A 25 -0.77 -3.18 -23.16
C ILE A 25 -1.41 -2.12 -24.06
N SER A 26 -0.90 -0.89 -24.00
CA SER A 26 -1.35 0.22 -24.85
C SER A 26 -0.74 0.10 -26.25
N ASP A 27 -1.43 0.59 -27.27
CA ASP A 27 -0.87 0.67 -28.62
C ASP A 27 0.29 1.69 -28.64
N ALA A 28 1.48 1.24 -29.04
CA ALA A 28 2.66 2.08 -29.14
C ALA A 28 2.58 3.12 -30.27
N ALA A 29 1.75 2.89 -31.30
CA ALA A 29 1.55 3.85 -32.38
C ALA A 29 0.58 4.98 -31.97
N ALA A 30 -0.46 4.64 -31.20
CA ALA A 30 -1.43 5.62 -30.71
C ALA A 30 -0.95 6.39 -29.47
N ASP A 31 -0.20 5.74 -28.57
CA ASP A 31 0.25 6.34 -27.31
C ASP A 31 1.60 5.77 -26.83
N PRO A 32 2.73 6.21 -27.43
CA PRO A 32 4.06 5.72 -27.08
C PRO A 32 4.39 5.89 -25.59
N ALA A 33 4.02 7.04 -25.02
CA ALA A 33 4.30 7.37 -23.63
C ALA A 33 3.56 6.47 -22.64
N LEU A 34 2.27 6.16 -22.90
CA LEU A 34 1.52 5.22 -22.07
C LEU A 34 2.00 3.78 -22.28
N HIS A 35 2.36 3.38 -23.51
CA HIS A 35 2.97 2.07 -23.77
C HIS A 35 4.25 1.87 -22.93
N ASP A 36 5.18 2.82 -22.95
CA ASP A 36 6.43 2.73 -22.17
C ASP A 36 6.19 2.83 -20.66
N LEU A 37 5.21 3.62 -20.20
CA LEU A 37 4.78 3.64 -18.80
C LEU A 37 4.27 2.29 -18.31
N VAL A 38 3.43 1.61 -19.10
CA VAL A 38 2.91 0.28 -18.80
C VAL A 38 4.05 -0.73 -18.86
N ARG A 39 4.86 -0.72 -19.92
CA ARG A 39 6.00 -1.63 -20.15
C ARG A 39 7.04 -1.58 -19.03
N ARG A 40 7.42 -0.38 -18.56
CA ARG A 40 8.36 -0.20 -17.44
C ARG A 40 7.87 -0.79 -16.12
N HIS A 41 6.56 -0.94 -15.94
CA HIS A 41 5.96 -1.32 -14.65
C HIS A 41 5.07 -2.57 -14.69
N MET A 42 5.20 -3.41 -15.72
CA MET A 42 4.57 -4.73 -15.79
C MET A 42 5.04 -5.58 -14.60
N LYS A 43 4.16 -6.42 -14.06
CA LYS A 43 4.44 -7.27 -12.89
C LYS A 43 4.07 -8.70 -13.22
N ASN A 44 4.96 -9.64 -12.92
CA ASN A 44 4.75 -11.06 -13.20
C ASN A 44 3.64 -11.63 -12.30
N PHE A 45 2.39 -11.47 -12.76
CA PHE A 45 1.19 -11.97 -12.09
C PHE A 45 0.16 -12.38 -13.16
N PRO A 46 0.43 -13.46 -13.93
CA PRO A 46 -0.34 -13.81 -15.12
C PRO A 46 -1.82 -14.00 -14.82
N LYS A 47 -2.66 -13.30 -15.58
CA LYS A 47 -4.12 -13.44 -15.60
C LYS A 47 -4.57 -14.25 -16.82
N THR A 48 -5.81 -14.72 -16.79
CA THR A 48 -6.47 -15.34 -17.95
C THR A 48 -6.96 -14.25 -18.90
N PHE A 49 -6.73 -14.39 -20.21
CA PHE A 49 -7.30 -13.49 -21.21
C PHE A 49 -8.83 -13.49 -21.15
N GLN A 50 -9.43 -12.29 -21.21
CA GLN A 50 -10.89 -12.11 -21.21
C GLN A 50 -11.27 -11.01 -22.20
N LEU A 51 -12.15 -11.32 -23.16
CA LEU A 51 -12.51 -10.43 -24.27
C LEU A 51 -13.41 -9.26 -23.85
N THR A 52 -14.06 -9.35 -22.69
CA THR A 52 -14.95 -8.34 -22.12
C THR A 52 -14.73 -8.23 -20.61
N THR A 53 -15.00 -7.05 -20.04
CA THR A 53 -14.94 -6.86 -18.59
C THR A 53 -16.17 -7.47 -17.93
N LEU A 54 -15.97 -8.48 -17.08
CA LEU A 54 -17.04 -9.19 -16.37
C LEU A 54 -17.11 -8.74 -14.92
N ALA A 55 -18.23 -8.14 -14.52
CA ALA A 55 -18.53 -7.83 -13.13
C ALA A 55 -18.72 -9.12 -12.32
N SER A 56 -17.77 -9.46 -11.44
CA SER A 56 -17.89 -10.65 -10.60
C SER A 56 -18.87 -10.39 -9.45
N VAL A 57 -19.98 -11.12 -9.46
CA VAL A 57 -20.96 -11.20 -8.36
C VAL A 57 -20.29 -11.50 -7.01
N ASN A 58 -19.12 -12.16 -7.04
CA ASN A 58 -18.49 -12.79 -5.89
C ASN A 58 -16.99 -12.44 -5.73
N GLY A 59 -16.53 -11.30 -6.27
CA GLY A 59 -15.12 -10.88 -6.18
C GLY A 59 -14.87 -9.48 -6.74
N TYR A 60 -13.68 -9.29 -7.30
CA TYR A 60 -13.31 -8.16 -8.16
C TYR A 60 -13.82 -8.39 -9.60
N PRO A 61 -14.10 -7.35 -10.38
CA PRO A 61 -14.37 -7.54 -11.80
C PRO A 61 -13.14 -8.11 -12.49
N HIS A 62 -13.39 -8.93 -13.51
CA HIS A 62 -12.36 -9.44 -14.40
C HIS A 62 -12.26 -8.49 -15.59
N TYR A 63 -11.21 -7.67 -15.65
CA TYR A 63 -11.04 -6.68 -16.71
C TYR A 63 -10.74 -7.33 -18.06
N ARG A 64 -11.14 -6.65 -19.14
CA ARG A 64 -10.80 -7.00 -20.51
C ARG A 64 -9.28 -6.98 -20.71
N GLN A 65 -8.74 -8.14 -21.10
CA GLN A 65 -7.35 -8.30 -21.51
C GLN A 65 -7.31 -8.77 -22.96
N SER A 66 -6.70 -7.95 -23.81
CA SER A 66 -6.58 -8.17 -25.25
C SER A 66 -5.16 -8.63 -25.60
N ASP A 67 -5.07 -9.65 -26.45
CA ASP A 67 -3.82 -10.24 -26.95
C ASP A 67 -3.30 -9.53 -28.22
N ASN A 68 -3.90 -8.40 -28.59
CA ASN A 68 -3.59 -7.67 -29.83
C ASN A 68 -2.19 -7.01 -29.81
N PHE A 69 -1.59 -6.85 -28.63
CA PHE A 69 -0.31 -6.16 -28.43
C PHE A 69 0.57 -6.95 -27.47
N THR A 70 1.85 -7.06 -27.82
CA THR A 70 2.92 -7.56 -26.95
C THR A 70 3.96 -6.46 -26.73
N ALA A 71 4.81 -6.62 -25.73
CA ALA A 71 5.92 -5.72 -25.44
C ALA A 71 7.18 -6.54 -25.10
N THR A 72 8.36 -6.01 -25.44
CA THR A 72 9.63 -6.63 -25.06
C THR A 72 10.16 -6.02 -23.76
N VAL A 73 10.33 -6.86 -22.75
CA VAL A 73 10.87 -6.52 -21.43
C VAL A 73 12.15 -7.34 -21.21
N GLY A 74 13.30 -6.69 -21.36
CA GLY A 74 14.60 -7.35 -21.34
C GLY A 74 14.76 -8.35 -22.48
N ARG A 75 14.83 -9.65 -22.15
CA ARG A 75 14.92 -10.77 -23.11
C ARG A 75 13.58 -11.49 -23.35
N HIS A 76 12.48 -11.02 -22.75
CA HIS A 76 11.19 -11.69 -22.80
C HIS A 76 10.17 -10.85 -23.58
N THR A 77 9.47 -11.49 -24.52
CA THR A 77 8.21 -10.95 -25.06
C THR A 77 7.10 -11.27 -24.06
N VAL A 78 6.37 -10.25 -23.64
CA VAL A 78 5.25 -10.34 -22.70
C VAL A 78 3.99 -9.75 -23.31
N ASP A 79 2.84 -10.23 -22.84
CA ASP A 79 1.51 -9.88 -23.32
C ASP A 79 0.66 -9.24 -22.21
N SER A 80 -0.59 -8.89 -22.51
CA SER A 80 -1.50 -8.26 -21.56
C SER A 80 -1.77 -9.07 -20.28
N ARG A 81 -1.50 -10.38 -20.22
CA ARG A 81 -1.66 -11.18 -18.98
C ARG A 81 -0.76 -10.70 -17.85
N TRP A 82 0.35 -10.06 -18.19
CA TRP A 82 1.36 -9.50 -17.27
C TRP A 82 1.06 -8.04 -16.86
N VAL A 83 -0.07 -7.50 -17.32
CA VAL A 83 -0.54 -6.14 -16.97
C VAL A 83 -1.51 -6.24 -15.81
N VAL A 84 -1.06 -5.73 -14.65
CA VAL A 84 -1.92 -5.54 -13.47
C VAL A 84 -2.82 -4.31 -13.73
N PRO A 85 -4.10 -4.30 -13.29
CA PRO A 85 -5.05 -3.23 -13.61
C PRO A 85 -4.58 -1.83 -13.18
N TYR A 86 -4.60 -0.87 -14.11
CA TYR A 86 -4.12 0.50 -13.90
C TYR A 86 -5.13 1.53 -14.43
N ASN A 87 -5.05 2.75 -13.90
CA ASN A 87 -5.68 3.92 -14.50
C ASN A 87 -4.61 4.74 -15.24
N ALA A 88 -4.83 5.06 -16.51
CA ALA A 88 -3.84 5.72 -17.37
C ALA A 88 -3.45 7.14 -16.90
N TYR A 89 -4.38 7.87 -16.29
CA TYR A 89 -4.11 9.20 -15.72
C TYR A 89 -3.22 9.09 -14.46
N LEU A 90 -3.55 8.20 -13.52
CA LEU A 90 -2.73 7.98 -12.31
C LEU A 90 -1.34 7.43 -12.65
N LEU A 91 -1.24 6.51 -13.61
CA LEU A 91 0.05 5.96 -14.06
C LEU A 91 0.98 7.06 -14.62
N ARG A 92 0.42 8.01 -15.39
CA ARG A 92 1.15 9.20 -15.88
C ARG A 92 1.50 10.19 -14.77
N GLN A 93 0.53 10.54 -13.93
CA GLN A 93 0.64 11.61 -12.94
C GLN A 93 1.72 11.34 -11.87
N TYR A 94 2.08 10.07 -11.64
CA TYR A 94 3.03 9.65 -10.61
C TYR A 94 4.23 8.84 -11.14
N ASP A 95 4.38 8.69 -12.46
CA ASP A 95 5.34 7.79 -13.14
C ASP A 95 5.50 6.40 -12.47
N ALA A 96 4.39 5.82 -12.00
CA ALA A 96 4.40 4.65 -11.14
C ALA A 96 3.15 3.79 -11.28
N HIS A 97 3.32 2.47 -11.27
CA HIS A 97 2.18 1.54 -11.32
C HIS A 97 1.40 1.50 -9.99
N ILE A 98 0.29 2.23 -9.99
CA ILE A 98 -0.78 2.16 -9.00
C ILE A 98 -1.81 1.12 -9.46
N ASN A 99 -1.99 0.02 -8.70
CA ASN A 99 -3.06 -0.95 -8.96
C ASN A 99 -4.42 -0.30 -8.65
N VAL A 100 -5.36 -0.32 -9.59
CA VAL A 100 -6.69 0.27 -9.44
C VAL A 100 -7.75 -0.81 -9.58
N GLU A 101 -8.55 -1.00 -8.53
CA GLU A 101 -9.57 -2.05 -8.46
C GLU A 101 -10.96 -1.48 -8.19
N ILE A 102 -11.94 -1.81 -9.04
CA ILE A 102 -13.33 -1.41 -8.85
C ILE A 102 -14.01 -2.31 -7.81
N CYS A 103 -14.31 -1.73 -6.65
CA CYS A 103 -14.88 -2.41 -5.48
C CYS A 103 -16.42 -2.36 -5.50
N ALA A 104 -17.06 -3.36 -6.13
CA ALA A 104 -18.53 -3.46 -6.21
C ALA A 104 -19.17 -4.52 -5.28
N SER A 105 -18.39 -5.46 -4.71
CA SER A 105 -18.91 -6.60 -3.95
C SER A 105 -18.58 -6.55 -2.45
N VAL A 106 -19.40 -7.21 -1.62
CA VAL A 106 -19.17 -7.32 -0.15
C VAL A 106 -17.83 -7.99 0.18
N LYS A 107 -17.34 -8.89 -0.68
CA LYS A 107 -15.99 -9.47 -0.55
C LYS A 107 -14.88 -8.44 -0.77
N SER A 108 -15.10 -7.46 -1.64
CA SER A 108 -14.16 -6.34 -1.83
C SER A 108 -14.16 -5.41 -0.60
N ILE A 109 -15.30 -5.24 0.08
CA ILE A 109 -15.37 -4.57 1.39
C ILE A 109 -14.60 -5.37 2.47
N LYS A 110 -14.74 -6.70 2.52
CA LYS A 110 -13.92 -7.56 3.41
C LYS A 110 -12.42 -7.41 3.11
N TYR A 111 -12.04 -7.24 1.85
CA TYR A 111 -10.65 -7.01 1.45
C TYR A 111 -10.16 -5.60 1.82
N LEU A 112 -10.98 -4.56 1.68
CA LEU A 112 -10.69 -3.21 2.18
C LEU A 112 -10.40 -3.25 3.69
N PHE A 113 -11.30 -3.85 4.49
CA PHE A 113 -11.07 -4.00 5.92
C PHE A 113 -9.88 -4.90 6.25
N LYS A 114 -9.58 -5.94 5.45
CA LYS A 114 -8.34 -6.72 5.61
C LYS A 114 -7.08 -5.85 5.51
N TYR A 115 -7.09 -4.77 4.70
CA TYR A 115 -5.92 -3.90 4.54
C TYR A 115 -5.92 -2.69 5.47
N VAL A 116 -7.10 -2.18 5.87
CA VAL A 116 -7.22 -1.15 6.95
C VAL A 116 -6.84 -1.74 8.31
N TYR A 117 -7.20 -3.00 8.57
CA TYR A 117 -6.85 -3.75 9.77
C TYR A 117 -5.70 -4.75 9.54
N LYS A 118 -4.99 -4.67 8.40
CA LYS A 118 -3.66 -5.29 8.33
C LYS A 118 -2.81 -4.49 9.30
N GLY A 119 -2.27 -5.15 10.33
CA GLY A 119 -1.37 -4.50 11.26
C GLY A 119 -0.29 -3.74 10.50
N HIS A 120 0.05 -2.54 10.98
CA HIS A 120 1.17 -1.76 10.46
C HIS A 120 2.39 -2.67 10.33
N ASP A 121 3.17 -2.52 9.25
CA ASP A 121 4.37 -3.33 9.11
C ASP A 121 5.31 -3.05 10.32
N ARG A 122 5.90 -4.13 10.84
CA ARG A 122 6.73 -4.15 12.05
C ARG A 122 8.12 -4.62 11.66
N ALA A 123 9.13 -3.85 12.06
CA ALA A 123 10.52 -4.26 11.96
C ALA A 123 10.95 -4.72 13.35
N ASN A 124 11.33 -6.00 13.46
CA ASN A 124 12.08 -6.49 14.61
C ASN A 124 13.54 -6.13 14.38
N VAL A 125 14.09 -5.22 15.18
CA VAL A 125 15.51 -4.83 15.11
C VAL A 125 16.26 -5.50 16.26
N GLU A 126 17.25 -6.32 15.92
CA GLU A 126 18.22 -6.92 16.84
C GLU A 126 19.49 -6.05 16.88
N LEU A 127 19.95 -5.69 18.07
CA LEU A 127 21.20 -4.94 18.27
C LEU A 127 22.32 -5.87 18.76
N ARG A 128 23.47 -5.87 18.06
CA ARG A 128 24.60 -6.77 18.35
C ARG A 128 25.78 -5.99 18.94
N GLN A 129 26.41 -6.57 19.97
CA GLN A 129 27.38 -5.94 20.86
C GLN A 129 28.83 -5.98 20.32
N SER A 130 29.74 -5.16 20.89
CA SER A 130 31.14 -5.06 20.45
C SER A 130 32.15 -5.27 21.59
N ALA A 131 32.75 -6.47 21.64
CA ALA A 131 34.04 -6.85 22.24
C ALA A 131 34.33 -6.56 23.74
N ARG A 132 33.54 -5.78 24.47
CA ARG A 132 33.65 -5.55 25.92
C ARG A 132 32.27 -5.82 26.53
N GLY A 133 32.15 -6.94 27.23
CA GLY A 133 30.87 -7.55 27.59
C GLY A 133 30.22 -7.04 28.88
N GLU A 134 29.10 -7.68 29.22
CA GLU A 134 28.13 -7.38 30.32
C GLU A 134 27.13 -6.24 29.99
N TYR A 135 25.78 -6.42 29.97
CA TYR A 135 24.93 -7.62 30.05
C TYR A 135 24.22 -7.91 28.68
N ASP A 136 22.94 -8.26 28.47
CA ASP A 136 21.63 -8.11 29.17
C ASP A 136 20.69 -9.32 28.87
N GLU A 137 19.63 -9.56 29.68
CA GLU A 137 18.65 -10.66 29.45
C GLU A 137 17.59 -10.34 28.38
N ILE A 138 17.19 -9.08 28.20
CA ILE A 138 16.11 -8.70 27.27
C ILE A 138 16.59 -8.68 25.80
N SER A 139 17.90 -8.80 25.54
CA SER A 139 18.48 -9.07 24.22
C SER A 139 18.06 -8.05 23.14
N MET A 140 17.78 -6.82 23.56
CA MET A 140 17.46 -5.62 22.78
C MET A 140 16.72 -5.85 21.43
N PHE A 141 15.56 -6.50 21.46
CA PHE A 141 14.64 -6.52 20.32
C PHE A 141 13.66 -5.34 20.35
N LEU A 142 13.78 -4.43 19.37
CA LEU A 142 12.79 -3.37 19.15
C LEU A 142 11.73 -3.85 18.15
N ASP A 143 10.49 -4.07 18.61
CA ASP A 143 9.30 -4.09 17.74
C ASP A 143 8.96 -2.64 17.33
N ALA A 144 9.60 -2.20 16.26
CA ALA A 144 9.43 -0.86 15.71
C ALA A 144 8.28 -0.86 14.69
N ARG A 145 7.26 -0.05 14.95
CA ARG A 145 6.25 0.30 13.94
C ARG A 145 6.94 1.06 12.80
N TYR A 146 6.88 0.52 11.58
CA TYR A 146 7.25 1.29 10.40
C TYR A 146 6.29 2.47 10.23
N VAL A 147 6.84 3.68 10.23
CA VAL A 147 6.15 4.93 9.87
C VAL A 147 6.56 5.25 8.44
N SER A 148 5.60 5.23 7.51
CA SER A 148 5.88 5.56 6.11
C SER A 148 6.35 7.01 5.95
N LEU A 149 7.17 7.31 4.93
CA LEU A 149 7.59 8.68 4.60
C LEU A 149 6.42 9.66 4.54
N SER A 150 5.29 9.26 3.93
CA SER A 150 4.08 10.07 3.87
C SER A 150 3.48 10.36 5.25
N GLU A 151 3.45 9.37 6.16
CA GLU A 151 2.97 9.55 7.55
C GLU A 151 3.95 10.40 8.37
N ALA A 152 5.26 10.24 8.17
CA ALA A 152 6.29 11.04 8.84
C ALA A 152 6.20 12.52 8.43
N ILE A 153 6.05 12.81 7.13
CA ILE A 153 5.84 14.18 6.63
C ILE A 153 4.52 14.76 7.18
N TRP A 154 3.44 13.98 7.24
CA TRP A 154 2.15 14.42 7.82
C TRP A 154 2.30 14.85 9.28
N ARG A 155 3.11 14.12 10.06
CA ARG A 155 3.43 14.44 11.47
C ARG A 155 4.33 15.68 11.59
N LEU A 156 5.36 15.79 10.74
CA LEU A 156 6.29 16.93 10.72
C LEU A 156 5.62 18.25 10.31
N LEU A 157 4.55 18.19 9.53
CA LEU A 157 3.72 19.33 9.14
C LEU A 157 2.51 19.55 10.06
N GLU A 158 2.46 18.86 11.21
CA GLU A 158 1.39 18.91 12.24
C GLU A 158 -0.04 18.64 11.72
N PHE A 159 -0.17 18.03 10.53
CA PHE A 159 -1.46 17.74 9.93
C PHE A 159 -2.19 16.62 10.71
N ARG A 160 -3.48 16.83 10.99
CA ARG A 160 -4.33 15.82 11.64
C ARG A 160 -4.36 14.52 10.82
N LEU A 161 -3.76 13.46 11.36
CA LEU A 161 -3.80 12.11 10.80
C LEU A 161 -5.18 11.46 10.97
N HIS A 162 -5.73 11.50 12.17
CA HIS A 162 -6.99 10.86 12.54
C HIS A 162 -7.60 11.54 13.77
N GLY A 163 -8.92 11.61 13.85
CA GLY A 163 -9.62 12.08 15.04
C GLY A 163 -9.66 10.99 16.10
N GLN A 164 -8.88 11.13 17.17
CA GLN A 164 -9.04 10.33 18.39
C GLN A 164 -9.97 11.08 19.35
N SER A 165 -10.99 10.39 19.87
CA SER A 165 -11.83 10.90 20.95
C SER A 165 -11.16 10.83 22.33
N HIS A 166 -10.12 10.01 22.47
CA HIS A 166 -9.38 9.78 23.70
C HIS A 166 -7.88 9.63 23.42
N THR A 167 -7.03 10.22 24.27
CA THR A 167 -5.57 10.08 24.18
C THR A 167 -5.14 8.66 24.54
N ILE A 168 -4.51 7.95 23.61
CA ILE A 168 -3.94 6.63 23.88
C ILE A 168 -2.50 6.79 24.39
N ILE A 169 -2.33 6.80 25.71
CA ILE A 169 -1.01 6.77 26.37
C ILE A 169 -0.54 5.31 26.42
N ARG A 170 0.66 5.04 25.89
CA ARG A 170 1.28 3.71 26.00
C ARG A 170 2.04 3.64 27.32
N LEU A 171 1.40 3.10 28.36
CA LEU A 171 2.03 2.90 29.67
C LEU A 171 3.28 2.02 29.54
N PRO A 172 4.42 2.40 30.16
CA PRO A 172 5.58 1.53 30.24
C PRO A 172 5.26 0.36 31.17
N ILE A 173 5.42 -0.87 30.68
CA ILE A 173 5.35 -2.07 31.52
C ILE A 173 6.74 -2.32 32.09
N HIS A 174 6.85 -2.41 33.40
CA HIS A 174 8.09 -2.66 34.11
C HIS A 174 7.89 -3.67 35.26
N LEU A 175 8.97 -4.25 35.75
CA LEU A 175 8.96 -5.09 36.94
C LEU A 175 8.74 -4.23 38.22
N PRO A 176 8.34 -4.83 39.35
CA PRO A 176 8.25 -4.12 40.63
C PRO A 176 9.55 -3.38 40.95
N ASN A 177 9.45 -2.11 41.32
CA ASN A 177 10.55 -1.19 41.62
C ASN A 177 11.47 -0.79 40.43
N PHE A 178 11.26 -1.29 39.21
CA PHE A 178 12.03 -0.91 38.01
C PHE A 178 11.32 0.16 37.15
N GLN A 179 10.70 1.15 37.78
CA GLN A 179 9.96 2.21 37.08
C GLN A 179 10.94 3.13 36.32
N SER A 180 10.57 3.58 35.11
CA SER A 180 11.36 4.60 34.40
C SER A 180 11.15 5.97 35.04
N VAL A 181 12.10 6.42 35.86
CA VAL A 181 12.08 7.75 36.47
C VAL A 181 12.79 8.77 35.57
N PHE A 182 12.25 9.97 35.49
CA PHE A 182 12.82 11.08 34.71
C PHE A 182 13.35 12.15 35.65
N PHE A 183 14.67 12.35 35.65
CA PHE A 183 15.29 13.46 36.35
C PHE A 183 15.05 14.76 35.59
N ILE A 184 14.43 15.74 36.27
CA ILE A 184 14.33 17.12 35.80
C ILE A 184 15.48 17.89 36.45
N GLU A 185 16.22 18.65 35.64
CA GLU A 185 17.38 19.45 36.10
C GLU A 185 16.97 20.40 37.23
N GLY A 186 17.66 20.31 38.38
CA GLY A 186 17.35 21.05 39.60
C GLY A 186 16.21 20.49 40.45
N ARG A 187 15.70 19.28 40.15
CA ARG A 187 14.67 18.55 40.92
C ARG A 187 15.05 17.09 41.17
N GLU A 188 16.34 16.77 41.16
CA GLU A 188 16.82 15.38 41.20
C GLU A 188 16.38 14.62 42.46
N GLN A 189 16.14 15.32 43.57
CA GLN A 189 15.62 14.74 44.81
C GLN A 189 14.12 14.40 44.80
N GLU A 190 13.34 14.89 43.84
CA GLU A 190 11.93 14.49 43.65
C GLU A 190 11.81 13.13 42.92
N ALA A 191 12.95 12.54 42.50
CA ALA A 191 13.07 11.38 41.63
C ALA A 191 13.89 10.22 42.23
N LEU A 192 14.11 10.22 43.56
CA LEU A 192 14.86 9.22 44.32
C LEU A 192 13.95 8.49 45.34
#